data_AF-S4R4U1-F1
#
_entry.id   AF-S4R4U1-F1
#
_cell.length_a   1.000
_cell.length_b   1.000
_cell.length_c   1.000
_cell.angle_alpha   90.00
_cell.angle_beta   90.00
_cell.angle_gamma   90.00
#
_symmetry.space_group_name_H-M   'P 1'
#
loop_
_entity.id
_entity.type
_entity.pdbx_description
1 polymer ?
#
loop_
_entity_poly.entity_id
_entity_poly.type
_entity_poly.pdbx_seq_one_letter_code
_entity_poly.pdbx_strand_id
1 'polypeptide(L)'
;NPAFRCRLSSLPEKPAAIDWAMYRSKLASPALVDEFEKKFNALKVPEPVDNYSSKIAIQEKEADKSAQEFIQASKQRIAGYEKELEKMRNMVHVEEMTIDDLNEAFPETKLDKVKYPFWPFKPIAAL
;
A
#
# COMPACT_ATOMS: atom_id res chain seq x y z
N ASN A 1 12.81 7.19 3.19
CA ASN A 1 13.84 7.84 2.34
C ASN A 1 15.21 7.63 2.98
N PRO A 2 16.13 6.90 2.35
CA PRO A 2 17.42 6.50 2.93
C PRO A 2 18.31 7.69 3.34
N ALA A 3 18.23 8.82 2.63
CA ALA A 3 19.06 10.00 2.92
C ALA A 3 18.77 10.62 4.31
N PHE A 4 17.51 10.60 4.76
CA PHE A 4 17.13 11.12 6.08
C PHE A 4 17.64 10.23 7.21
N ARG A 5 17.60 8.91 7.02
CA ARG A 5 18.12 7.95 8.00
C ARG A 5 19.63 8.13 8.20
N CYS A 6 20.38 8.28 7.11
CA CYS A 6 21.83 8.53 7.18
C CYS A 6 22.17 9.84 7.90
N ARG A 7 21.41 10.92 7.63
CA ARG A 7 21.58 12.19 8.33
C ARG A 7 21.26 12.10 9.82
N LEU A 8 20.21 11.36 10.19
CA LEU A 8 19.86 11.11 11.58
C LEU A 8 20.96 10.34 12.31
N SER A 9 21.48 9.28 11.69
CA SER A 9 22.57 8.48 12.26
C SER A 9 23.92 9.22 12.32
N SER A 10 24.12 10.26 11.51
CA SER A 10 25.34 11.08 11.57
C SER A 10 25.32 12.14 12.68
N LEU A 11 24.15 12.41 13.26
CA LEU A 11 24.04 13.34 14.39
C LEU A 11 24.47 12.63 15.67
N PRO A 12 25.39 13.19 16.47
CA PRO A 12 25.79 12.59 17.73
C PRO A 12 24.63 12.61 18.74
N GLU A 13 24.47 11.54 19.53
CA GLU A 13 23.40 11.41 20.54
C GLU A 13 23.47 12.50 21.61
N LYS A 14 24.66 13.04 21.87
CA LYS A 14 24.90 14.12 22.83
C LYS A 14 25.59 15.28 22.12
N PRO A 15 25.24 16.54 22.46
CA PRO A 15 26.00 17.69 21.98
C PRO A 15 27.47 17.58 22.42
N ALA A 16 28.38 18.12 21.61
CA ALA A 16 29.79 18.14 21.94
C ALA A 16 30.01 18.83 23.31
N ALA A 17 30.77 18.17 24.19
CA ALA A 17 31.13 18.76 25.47
C ALA A 17 32.00 20.00 25.24
N ILE A 18 31.59 21.14 25.81
CA ILE A 18 32.37 22.38 25.75
C ILE A 18 33.46 22.29 26.83
N ASP A 19 34.72 22.48 26.42
CA ASP A 19 35.85 22.55 27.36
C ASP A 19 35.93 23.94 28.01
N TRP A 20 35.12 24.13 29.06
CA TRP A 20 35.06 25.38 29.81
C TRP A 20 36.37 25.71 30.54
N ALA A 21 37.21 24.72 30.86
CA ALA A 21 38.49 24.93 31.56
C ALA A 21 39.51 25.64 30.66
N MET A 22 39.56 25.26 29.38
CA MET A 22 40.39 25.94 28.39
C MET A 22 39.99 27.42 28.25
N TYR A 23 38.69 27.72 28.18
CA TYR A 23 38.20 29.10 28.10
C TYR A 23 38.49 29.93 29.34
N ARG A 24 38.37 29.35 30.54
CA ARG A 24 38.75 30.01 31.80
C ARG A 24 40.22 30.43 31.83
N SER A 25 41.12 29.61 31.28
CA SER A 25 42.57 29.89 31.29
C SER A 25 43.02 30.94 30.27
N LYS A 26 42.28 31.14 29.17
CA LYS A 26 42.68 32.02 28.06
C LYS A 26 41.97 33.37 28.05
N LEU A 27 40.81 33.47 28.70
CA LEU A 27 40.03 34.71 28.74
C LEU A 27 40.39 35.56 29.96
N ALA A 28 40.46 36.87 29.75
CA ALA A 28 40.80 37.82 30.81
C ALA A 28 39.74 37.91 31.93
N SER A 29 38.50 37.46 31.67
CA SER A 29 37.40 37.45 32.65
C SER A 29 36.83 36.04 32.81
N PRO A 30 37.34 35.24 33.78
CA PRO A 30 36.82 33.90 34.06
C PRO A 30 35.38 33.92 34.59
N ALA A 31 34.96 35.00 35.24
CA ALA A 31 33.59 35.17 35.75
C ALA A 31 32.53 35.15 34.64
N LEU A 32 32.87 35.64 33.45
CA LEU A 32 31.97 35.59 32.29
C LEU A 32 31.78 34.16 31.78
N VAL A 33 32.83 33.34 31.82
CA VAL A 33 32.78 31.93 31.39
C VAL A 33 31.88 31.11 32.32
N ASP A 34 31.93 31.39 33.63
CA ASP A 34 31.06 30.74 34.62
C ASP A 34 29.57 31.08 34.40
N GLU A 35 29.25 32.33 34.04
CA GLU A 35 27.88 32.71 33.69
C GLU A 35 27.37 32.00 32.42
N PHE A 36 28.23 31.83 31.41
CA PHE A 36 27.88 31.11 30.18
C PHE A 36 27.71 29.61 30.41
N GLU A 37 28.58 28.98 31.20
CA GLU A 37 28.43 27.57 31.56
C GLU A 37 27.11 27.35 32.32
N LYS A 38 26.78 28.23 33.27
CA LYS A 38 25.54 28.15 34.03
C LYS A 38 24.30 28.31 33.14
N LYS A 39 24.31 29.25 32.19
CA LYS A 39 23.21 29.45 31.24
C LYS A 39 23.10 28.33 30.21
N PHE A 40 24.22 27.77 29.75
CA PHE A 40 24.25 26.65 28.82
C PHE A 40 23.67 25.38 29.44
N ASN A 41 24.08 25.05 30.67
CA ASN A 41 23.55 23.90 31.39
C ASN A 41 22.06 24.05 31.76
N ALA A 42 21.57 25.28 31.89
CA ALA A 42 20.16 25.57 32.14
C ALA A 42 19.28 25.50 30.88
N LEU A 43 19.88 25.55 29.68
CA LEU A 43 19.13 25.49 28.43
C LEU A 43 18.70 24.05 28.15
N LYS A 44 17.40 23.80 28.16
CA LYS A 44 16.82 22.54 27.68
C LYS A 44 16.40 22.71 26.22
N VAL A 45 16.87 21.83 25.34
CA VAL A 45 16.39 21.79 23.96
C VAL A 45 14.97 21.24 23.96
N PRO A 46 13.97 21.97 23.45
CA PRO A 46 12.59 21.48 23.40
C PRO A 46 12.49 20.31 22.41
N GLU A 47 11.80 19.25 22.84
CA GLU A 47 11.54 18.10 22.00
C GLU A 47 10.54 18.44 20.88
N PRO A 48 10.64 17.78 19.71
CA PRO A 48 9.66 17.97 18.64
C PRO A 48 8.26 17.54 19.08
N VAL A 49 7.26 18.37 18.78
CA VAL A 49 5.85 18.02 19.03
C VAL A 49 5.40 16.95 18.03
N ASP A 50 4.77 15.90 18.54
CA ASP A 50 4.19 14.84 17.72
C ASP A 50 2.87 15.27 17.07
N ASN A 51 2.90 15.44 15.75
CA ASN A 51 1.75 15.82 14.93
C ASN A 51 1.27 14.69 14.00
N TYR A 52 1.92 13.52 14.05
CA TYR A 52 1.77 12.48 13.02
C TYR A 52 1.19 11.17 13.55
N SER A 53 1.30 10.86 14.84
CA SER A 53 0.74 9.63 15.40
C SER A 53 -0.77 9.47 15.16
N SER A 54 -1.53 10.56 15.24
CA SER A 54 -2.96 10.55 14.94
C SER A 54 -3.27 10.25 13.47
N LYS A 55 -2.46 10.77 12.55
CA LYS A 55 -2.60 10.51 11.10
C LYS A 55 -2.25 9.07 10.74
N ILE A 56 -1.22 8.50 11.39
CA ILE A 56 -0.83 7.10 11.21
C ILE A 56 -1.97 6.18 11.65
N ALA A 57 -2.58 6.44 12.82
CA ALA A 57 -3.70 5.64 13.31
C ALA A 57 -4.94 5.70 12.39
N ILE A 58 -5.17 6.82 11.70
CA ILE A 58 -6.24 6.92 10.70
C ILE A 58 -5.89 6.09 9.46
N GLN A 59 -4.67 6.22 8.93
CA GLN A 59 -4.21 5.46 7.77
C GLN A 59 -4.22 3.95 8.02
N GLU A 60 -3.86 3.51 9.22
CA GLU A 60 -3.90 2.10 9.61
C GLU A 60 -5.33 1.54 9.54
N LYS A 61 -6.32 2.26 10.09
CA LYS A 61 -7.73 1.87 10.03
C LYS A 61 -8.28 1.85 8.60
N GLU A 62 -7.90 2.82 7.77
CA GLU A 62 -8.30 2.85 6.36
C GLU A 62 -7.70 1.67 5.58
N ALA A 63 -6.42 1.37 5.83
CA ALA A 63 -5.73 0.23 5.22
C ALA A 63 -6.40 -1.10 5.62
N ASP A 64 -6.71 -1.28 6.90
CA ASP A 64 -7.38 -2.48 7.41
C ASP A 64 -8.74 -2.71 6.74
N LYS A 65 -9.53 -1.63 6.61
CA LYS A 65 -10.82 -1.70 5.92
C LYS A 65 -10.66 -2.11 4.46
N SER A 66 -9.72 -1.48 3.74
CA SER A 66 -9.45 -1.80 2.34
C SER A 66 -8.97 -3.25 2.15
N ALA A 67 -8.16 -3.76 3.09
CA ALA A 67 -7.68 -5.14 3.07
C ALA A 67 -8.84 -6.13 3.28
N GLN A 68 -9.74 -5.85 4.23
CA GLN A 68 -10.92 -6.69 4.46
C GLN A 68 -11.85 -6.74 3.25
N GLU A 69 -12.12 -5.59 2.62
CA GLU A 69 -12.92 -5.49 1.40
C GLU A 69 -12.27 -6.29 0.25
N PHE A 70 -10.95 -6.15 0.07
CA PHE A 70 -10.21 -6.90 -0.94
C PHE A 70 -10.26 -8.42 -0.70
N ILE A 71 -10.14 -8.86 0.55
CA ILE A 71 -10.24 -10.28 0.91
C ILE A 71 -11.64 -10.83 0.57
N GLN A 72 -12.71 -10.10 0.91
CA GLN A 72 -14.07 -10.53 0.62
C GLN A 72 -14.34 -10.59 -0.89
N ALA A 73 -13.96 -9.55 -1.64
CA ALA A 73 -14.07 -9.54 -3.10
C ALA A 73 -13.24 -10.66 -3.75
N SER A 74 -12.07 -10.97 -3.20
CA SER A 74 -11.23 -12.07 -3.70
C SER A 74 -11.86 -13.44 -3.45
N LYS A 75 -12.44 -13.67 -2.27
CA LYS A 75 -13.17 -14.92 -1.99
C LYS A 75 -14.36 -15.13 -2.92
N GLN A 76 -15.11 -14.06 -3.24
CA GLN A 76 -16.20 -14.14 -4.22
C GLN A 76 -15.70 -14.50 -5.61
N ARG A 77 -14.59 -13.88 -6.06
CA ARG A 77 -13.95 -14.20 -7.35
C ARG A 77 -13.49 -15.66 -7.41
N ILE A 78 -12.82 -16.14 -6.35
CA ILE A 78 -12.36 -17.53 -6.26
C ILE A 78 -13.55 -18.50 -6.40
N ALA A 79 -14.64 -18.27 -5.66
CA ALA A 79 -15.83 -19.12 -5.75
C ALA A 79 -16.48 -19.09 -7.14
N GLY A 80 -16.40 -17.96 -7.87
CA GLY A 80 -16.81 -17.87 -9.26
C GLY A 80 -15.94 -18.72 -10.18
N TYR A 81 -14.62 -18.58 -10.08
CA TYR A 81 -13.67 -19.33 -10.89
C TYR A 81 -13.69 -20.84 -10.60
N GLU A 82 -13.92 -21.26 -9.36
CA GLU A 82 -14.07 -22.67 -9.00
C GLU A 82 -15.27 -23.31 -9.71
N LYS A 83 -16.40 -22.60 -9.81
CA LYS A 83 -17.58 -23.07 -10.56
C LYS A 83 -17.31 -23.15 -12.07
N GLU A 84 -16.60 -22.17 -12.62
CA GLU A 84 -16.21 -22.19 -14.04
C GLU A 84 -15.26 -23.35 -14.34
N LEU A 85 -14.27 -23.59 -13.46
CA LEU A 85 -13.36 -24.72 -13.58
C LEU A 85 -14.09 -26.06 -13.48
N GLU A 86 -15.06 -26.19 -12.58
CA GLU A 86 -15.89 -27.39 -12.47
C GLU A 86 -16.71 -27.61 -13.74
N LYS A 87 -17.32 -26.55 -14.30
CA LYS A 87 -18.01 -26.62 -15.60
C LYS A 87 -17.08 -27.08 -16.72
N MET A 88 -15.86 -26.56 -16.79
CA MET A 88 -14.87 -26.95 -17.81
C MET A 88 -14.38 -28.40 -17.63
N ARG A 89 -14.24 -28.88 -16.38
CA ARG A 89 -13.83 -30.26 -16.08
C ARG A 89 -14.91 -31.28 -16.42
N ASN A 90 -16.18 -30.92 -16.21
CA ASN A 90 -17.32 -31.79 -16.47
C ASN A 90 -17.77 -31.74 -17.95
N MET A 91 -17.18 -30.86 -18.76
CA MET A 91 -17.48 -30.72 -20.17
C MET A 91 -16.94 -31.91 -20.97
N VAL A 92 -17.74 -32.38 -21.93
CA VAL A 92 -17.28 -33.40 -22.89
C VAL A 92 -16.08 -32.88 -23.66
N HIS A 93 -15.15 -33.77 -24.02
CA HIS A 93 -13.98 -33.39 -24.81
C HIS A 93 -14.42 -32.70 -26.10
N VAL A 94 -13.71 -31.65 -26.50
CA VAL A 94 -14.07 -30.79 -27.64
C VAL A 94 -14.29 -31.58 -28.93
N GLU A 95 -13.58 -32.70 -29.12
CA GLU A 95 -13.68 -33.56 -30.31
C GLU A 95 -14.96 -34.40 -30.37
N GLU A 96 -15.60 -34.66 -29.22
CA GLU A 96 -16.79 -35.50 -29.09
C GLU A 96 -18.06 -34.70 -28.77
N MET A 97 -17.92 -33.38 -28.61
CA MET A 97 -19.03 -32.49 -28.23
C MET A 97 -19.99 -32.28 -29.39
N THR A 98 -21.30 -32.49 -29.16
CA THR A 98 -22.31 -32.16 -30.17
C THR A 98 -22.62 -30.66 -30.18
N ILE A 99 -23.17 -30.17 -31.30
CA ILE A 99 -23.59 -28.75 -31.42
C ILE A 99 -24.66 -28.41 -30.37
N ASP A 100 -25.51 -29.37 -29.99
CA ASP A 100 -26.55 -29.16 -28.98
C ASP A 100 -25.93 -29.05 -27.56
N ASP A 101 -24.97 -29.92 -27.22
CA ASP A 101 -24.22 -29.83 -25.96
C ASP A 101 -23.43 -28.51 -25.85
N LEU A 102 -22.83 -28.07 -26.96
CA LEU A 102 -22.12 -26.80 -27.05
C LEU A 102 -23.07 -25.60 -26.84
N ASN A 103 -24.27 -25.64 -27.44
CA ASN A 103 -25.26 -24.59 -27.27
C ASN A 103 -25.88 -24.58 -25.85
N GLU A 104 -25.94 -25.73 -25.17
CA GLU A 104 -26.38 -25.82 -23.77
C GLU A 104 -25.32 -25.27 -22.82
N ALA A 105 -24.05 -25.62 -23.04
CA ALA A 105 -22.94 -25.10 -22.26
C ALA A 105 -22.67 -23.61 -22.52
N PHE A 106 -22.81 -23.14 -23.77
CA PHE A 106 -22.47 -21.80 -24.22
C PHE A 106 -23.61 -21.18 -25.04
N PRO A 107 -24.71 -20.74 -24.39
CA PRO A 107 -25.88 -20.21 -25.08
C PRO A 107 -25.58 -18.96 -25.94
N GLU A 108 -24.48 -18.25 -25.69
CA GLU A 108 -24.01 -17.13 -26.52
C GLU A 108 -23.55 -17.55 -27.93
N THR A 109 -23.16 -18.81 -28.12
CA THR A 109 -22.80 -19.36 -29.43
C THR A 109 -24.03 -19.69 -30.27
N LYS A 110 -25.20 -19.85 -29.62
CA LYS A 110 -26.45 -20.21 -30.27
C LYS A 110 -26.88 -19.13 -31.28
N LEU A 111 -27.08 -19.55 -32.52
CA LEU A 111 -27.55 -18.70 -33.60
C LEU A 111 -29.07 -18.53 -33.50
N ASP A 112 -29.55 -17.28 -33.44
CA ASP A 112 -30.98 -16.97 -33.37
C ASP A 112 -31.58 -16.85 -34.77
N LYS A 113 -31.92 -18.02 -35.35
CA LYS A 113 -32.47 -18.13 -36.71
C LYS A 113 -33.89 -17.57 -36.85
N VAL A 114 -34.61 -17.39 -35.74
CA VAL A 114 -35.96 -16.81 -35.75
C VAL A 114 -35.87 -15.30 -35.86
N LYS A 115 -34.97 -14.69 -35.07
CA LYS A 115 -34.77 -13.24 -35.06
C LYS A 115 -33.95 -12.75 -36.25
N TYR A 116 -32.98 -13.53 -36.71
CA TYR A 116 -32.14 -13.22 -37.86
C TYR A 116 -32.23 -14.34 -38.90
N PRO A 117 -33.23 -14.32 -39.81
CA PRO A 117 -33.46 -15.44 -40.73
C PRO A 117 -32.34 -15.70 -41.76
N PHE A 118 -31.46 -14.72 -41.97
CA PHE A 118 -30.38 -14.79 -42.95
C PHE A 118 -29.01 -14.72 -42.26
N TRP A 119 -28.00 -15.34 -42.87
CA TRP A 119 -26.61 -15.25 -42.43
C TRP A 119 -26.19 -13.77 -42.34
N PRO A 120 -25.52 -13.32 -41.26
CA PRO A 120 -24.75 -14.08 -40.26
C PRO A 120 -25.50 -14.54 -39.00
N PHE A 121 -26.84 -14.54 -38.98
CA PHE A 121 -27.67 -14.97 -37.83
C PHE A 121 -27.39 -14.23 -36.49
N LYS A 122 -26.66 -13.11 -36.56
CA LYS A 122 -26.31 -12.19 -35.48
C LYS A 122 -26.28 -10.77 -36.05
N PRO A 123 -26.44 -9.71 -35.23
CA PRO A 123 -26.35 -8.35 -35.73
C PRO A 123 -24.94 -8.03 -36.25
N ILE A 124 -24.84 -7.34 -37.39
CA ILE A 124 -23.56 -6.99 -38.04
C ILE A 124 -22.64 -6.17 -37.11
N ALA A 125 -23.21 -5.40 -36.19
CA ALA A 125 -22.47 -4.62 -35.20
C ALA A 125 -21.83 -5.45 -34.07
N ALA A 126 -22.17 -6.74 -33.96
CA ALA A 126 -21.63 -7.68 -32.98
C ALA A 126 -20.69 -8.73 -33.61
N LEU A 127 -20.41 -8.60 -34.91
CA LEU A 127 -19.29 -9.28 -35.59
C LEU A 127 -18.00 -8.50 -35.34
#